data_AF-A0A2X3JNV6-F1
#
_entry.id   AF-A0A2X3JNV6-F1
#
_cell.length_a   1.000
_cell.length_b   1.000
_cell.length_c   1.000
_cell.angle_alpha   90.00
_cell.angle_beta   90.00
_cell.angle_gamma   90.00
#
_symmetry.space_group_name_H-M   'P 1'
#
loop_
_entity.id
_entity.type
_entity.pdbx_description
1 polymer ?
#
loop_
_entity_poly.entity_id
_entity_poly.type
_entity_poly.pdbx_seq_one_letter_code
_entity_poly.pdbx_strand_id
1 'polypeptide(L)'
;MRAHLGNKHRDRFDIKADEGGITDIEFITQYLVLRYAHEKPKLTRWSDNVRILELLAQNDIMEEQEAMALTRAYTTLRDELHHLALQELPGHVPEDCFTAERELVRASWQKWLVEE
;
A
#
# COMPACT_ATOMS: atom_id res chain seq x y z
N MET A 1 -13.56 7.26 0.09
CA MET A 1 -13.23 6.28 1.15
C MET A 1 -11.96 6.71 1.90
N ARG A 2 -10.83 6.95 1.22
CA ARG A 2 -9.55 7.46 1.77
C ARG A 2 -9.66 8.70 2.70
N ALA A 3 -10.45 9.70 2.32
CA ALA A 3 -10.56 10.97 3.07
C ALA A 3 -11.11 10.85 4.51
N HIS A 4 -11.68 9.71 4.91
CA HIS A 4 -12.25 9.52 6.26
C HIS A 4 -11.24 8.92 7.26
N LEU A 5 -10.01 8.60 6.82
CA LEU A 5 -9.03 7.86 7.62
C LEU A 5 -7.84 8.72 8.10
N GLY A 6 -7.67 9.93 7.57
CA GLY A 6 -6.50 10.77 7.87
C GLY A 6 -6.42 11.24 9.33
N ASN A 7 -5.20 11.22 9.87
CA ASN A 7 -4.92 11.58 11.26
C ASN A 7 -5.10 13.09 11.53
N LYS A 8 -5.40 13.45 12.79
CA LYS A 8 -5.64 14.85 13.21
C LYS A 8 -4.35 15.61 13.57
N HIS A 9 -3.22 14.92 13.67
CA HIS A 9 -1.93 15.51 14.05
C HIS A 9 -1.04 15.68 12.83
N ARG A 10 -0.82 16.94 12.41
CA ARG A 10 -0.08 17.27 11.18
C ARG A 10 1.39 16.84 11.18
N ASP A 11 2.02 16.77 12.35
CA ASP A 11 3.47 16.52 12.47
C ASP A 11 3.82 15.04 12.69
N ARG A 12 2.87 14.14 12.41
CA ARG A 12 3.00 12.68 12.58
C ARG A 12 2.50 11.98 11.33
N PHE A 13 3.09 10.82 11.05
CA PHE A 13 2.63 9.91 10.02
C PHE A 13 2.02 8.66 10.66
N ASP A 14 0.71 8.45 10.48
CA ASP A 14 0.05 7.18 10.78
C ASP A 14 0.39 6.16 9.69
N ILE A 15 1.19 5.16 10.04
CA ILE A 15 1.75 4.18 9.10
C ILE A 15 0.64 3.45 8.33
N LYS A 16 -0.52 3.26 8.95
CA LYS A 16 -1.63 2.53 8.35
C LYS A 16 -2.55 3.46 7.56
N ALA A 17 -2.99 4.54 8.19
CA ALA A 17 -4.16 5.29 7.76
C ALA A 17 -3.85 6.51 6.88
N ASP A 18 -2.65 7.08 6.98
CA ASP A 18 -2.30 8.29 6.25
C ASP A 18 -1.82 8.00 4.81
N GLU A 19 -1.73 9.06 4.01
CA GLU A 19 -1.33 8.97 2.61
C GLU A 19 0.07 8.36 2.43
N GLY A 20 0.16 7.39 1.54
CA GLY A 20 1.37 6.61 1.34
C GLY A 20 1.53 5.46 2.35
N GLY A 21 0.54 5.23 3.22
CA GLY A 21 0.52 4.18 4.21
C GLY A 21 -0.01 2.83 3.70
N ILE A 22 -0.14 1.88 4.62
CA ILE A 22 -0.55 0.49 4.31
C ILE A 22 -1.93 0.42 3.66
N THR A 23 -2.89 1.20 4.15
CA THR A 23 -4.26 1.16 3.61
C THR A 23 -4.31 1.67 2.17
N ASP A 24 -3.46 2.60 1.76
CA ASP A 24 -3.37 3.00 0.34
C ASP A 24 -2.94 1.81 -0.54
N ILE A 25 -1.97 1.00 -0.08
CA ILE A 25 -1.52 -0.21 -0.80
C ILE A 25 -2.64 -1.26 -0.86
N GLU A 26 -3.33 -1.50 0.26
CA GLU A 26 -4.48 -2.44 0.32
C GLU A 26 -5.58 -2.03 -0.66
N PHE A 27 -5.85 -0.73 -0.80
CA PHE A 27 -6.86 -0.24 -1.73
C PHE A 27 -6.41 -0.37 -3.18
N ILE A 28 -5.14 -0.12 -3.49
CA ILE A 28 -4.59 -0.33 -4.84
C ILE A 28 -4.74 -1.80 -5.24
N THR A 29 -4.32 -2.74 -4.38
CA THR A 29 -4.39 -4.18 -4.69
C THR A 29 -5.84 -4.64 -4.86
N GLN A 30 -6.73 -4.25 -3.95
CA GLN A 30 -8.16 -4.60 -4.01
C GLN A 30 -8.83 -4.02 -5.27
N TYR A 31 -8.56 -2.76 -5.59
CA TYR A 31 -9.08 -2.12 -6.79
C TYR A 31 -8.68 -2.87 -8.06
N LEU A 32 -7.38 -3.14 -8.22
CA LEU A 32 -6.86 -3.80 -9.42
C LEU A 32 -7.38 -5.24 -9.56
N VAL A 33 -7.50 -5.98 -8.46
CA VAL A 33 -8.14 -7.30 -8.48
C VAL A 33 -9.60 -7.17 -8.93
N LEU A 34 -10.39 -6.26 -8.35
CA LEU A 34 -11.79 -6.09 -8.72
C LEU A 34 -11.97 -5.65 -10.18
N ARG A 35 -11.10 -4.76 -10.67
CA ARG A 35 -11.14 -4.27 -12.05
C ARG A 35 -10.77 -5.34 -13.07
N TYR A 36 -9.70 -6.10 -12.81
CA TYR A 36 -9.10 -6.98 -13.82
C TYR A 36 -9.37 -8.48 -13.62
N ALA A 37 -9.93 -8.92 -12.50
CA ALA A 37 -10.14 -10.36 -12.26
C ALA A 37 -11.09 -11.02 -13.26
N HIS A 38 -11.98 -10.28 -13.91
CA HIS A 38 -12.83 -10.82 -14.98
C HIS A 38 -11.99 -11.25 -16.19
N GLU A 39 -11.02 -10.42 -16.60
CA GLU A 39 -10.12 -10.67 -17.73
C GLU A 39 -8.95 -11.60 -17.34
N LYS A 40 -8.50 -11.52 -16.08
CA LYS A 40 -7.37 -12.27 -15.52
C LYS A 40 -7.81 -13.03 -14.26
N PRO A 41 -8.54 -14.16 -14.38
CA PRO A 41 -9.07 -14.90 -13.22
C PRO A 41 -8.00 -15.37 -12.21
N LYS A 42 -6.75 -15.52 -12.67
CA LYS A 42 -5.60 -15.88 -11.82
C LYS A 42 -5.37 -14.88 -10.67
N LEU A 43 -5.80 -13.63 -10.81
CA LEU A 43 -5.68 -12.60 -9.76
C LEU A 43 -6.44 -12.97 -8.47
N THR A 44 -7.40 -13.88 -8.52
CA THR A 44 -8.21 -14.31 -7.36
C THR A 44 -7.58 -15.45 -6.55
N ARG A 45 -6.38 -15.92 -6.93
CA ARG A 45 -5.72 -17.08 -6.32
C ARG A 45 -5.27 -16.83 -4.87
N TRP A 46 -4.88 -15.60 -4.54
CA TRP A 46 -4.36 -15.22 -3.24
C TRP A 46 -5.06 -13.98 -2.71
N SER A 47 -5.07 -13.82 -1.38
CA SER A 47 -5.80 -12.73 -0.71
C SER A 47 -4.90 -11.74 0.04
N ASP A 48 -3.60 -11.98 0.17
CA ASP A 48 -2.65 -11.04 0.78
C ASP A 48 -1.95 -10.17 -0.27
N ASN A 49 -1.58 -8.95 0.15
CA ASN A 49 -1.01 -7.93 -0.74
C ASN A 49 0.27 -8.37 -1.45
N VAL A 50 1.16 -9.10 -0.78
CA VAL A 50 2.46 -9.51 -1.36
C VAL A 50 2.21 -10.41 -2.57
N ARG A 51 1.41 -11.46 -2.40
CA ARG A 51 1.11 -12.38 -3.51
C ARG A 51 0.14 -11.79 -4.52
N ILE A 52 -0.71 -10.84 -4.14
CA ILE A 52 -1.55 -10.10 -5.10
C ILE A 52 -0.67 -9.21 -6.00
N LEU A 53 0.28 -8.45 -5.44
CA LEU A 53 1.21 -7.63 -6.23
C LEU A 53 2.05 -8.48 -7.19
N GLU A 54 2.52 -9.64 -6.72
CA GLU A 54 3.19 -10.63 -7.58
C GLU A 54 2.28 -11.08 -8.74
N LEU A 55 1.01 -11.40 -8.46
CA LEU A 55 0.05 -11.79 -9.50
C LEU A 55 -0.27 -10.65 -10.47
N LEU A 56 -0.34 -9.40 -10.01
CA LEU A 56 -0.54 -8.23 -10.87
C LEU A 56 0.60 -8.09 -11.88
N ALA A 57 1.85 -8.32 -11.46
CA ALA A 57 3.00 -8.35 -12.36
C ALA A 57 2.98 -9.55 -13.32
N GLN A 58 2.75 -10.75 -12.82
CA GLN A 58 2.70 -11.98 -13.63
C GLN A 58 1.58 -12.02 -14.68
N ASN A 59 0.57 -11.15 -14.56
CA ASN A 59 -0.56 -11.08 -15.48
C ASN A 59 -0.57 -9.77 -16.31
N ASP A 60 0.58 -9.07 -16.36
CA ASP A 60 0.82 -7.87 -17.17
C ASP A 60 -0.08 -6.68 -16.81
N ILE A 61 -0.57 -6.61 -15.56
CA ILE A 61 -1.37 -5.47 -15.08
C ILE A 61 -0.47 -4.37 -14.52
N MET A 62 0.59 -4.74 -13.82
CA MET A 62 1.54 -3.81 -13.21
C MET A 62 2.96 -4.16 -13.65
N GLU A 63 3.82 -3.16 -13.88
CA GLU A 63 5.23 -3.43 -14.15
C GLU A 63 5.89 -4.11 -12.94
N GLU A 64 6.77 -5.09 -13.20
CA GLU A 64 7.45 -5.84 -12.14
C GLU A 64 8.19 -4.92 -11.15
N GLN A 65 8.81 -3.86 -11.66
CA GLN A 65 9.51 -2.88 -10.84
C GLN A 65 8.58 -2.15 -9.85
N GLU A 66 7.38 -1.77 -10.28
CA GLU A 66 6.37 -1.11 -9.43
C GLU A 66 5.82 -2.11 -8.40
N ALA A 67 5.45 -3.32 -8.83
CA ALA A 67 4.92 -4.37 -7.95
C ALA A 67 5.91 -4.75 -6.85
N MET A 68 7.19 -4.92 -7.19
CA MET A 68 8.25 -5.18 -6.22
C MET A 68 8.48 -4.00 -5.28
N ALA A 69 8.41 -2.77 -5.78
CA ALA A 69 8.58 -1.58 -4.97
C ALA A 69 7.44 -1.43 -3.94
N LEU A 70 6.18 -1.60 -4.36
CA LEU A 70 5.02 -1.60 -3.47
C LEU A 70 5.07 -2.75 -2.46
N THR A 71 5.56 -3.93 -2.88
CA THR A 71 5.75 -5.07 -1.98
C THR A 71 6.72 -4.72 -0.86
N ARG A 72 7.88 -4.12 -1.20
CA ARG A 72 8.86 -3.67 -0.21
C ARG A 72 8.29 -2.61 0.73
N ALA A 73 7.61 -1.59 0.18
CA ALA A 73 6.96 -0.57 1.00
C ALA A 73 5.95 -1.18 1.98
N TYR A 74 5.09 -2.09 1.52
CA TYR A 74 4.13 -2.78 2.37
C TYR A 74 4.80 -3.58 3.50
N THR A 75 5.83 -4.38 3.19
CA THR A 75 6.53 -5.16 4.23
C THR A 75 7.27 -4.26 5.21
N THR A 76 7.95 -3.22 4.75
CA THR A 76 8.64 -2.25 5.62
C THR A 76 7.68 -1.60 6.61
N LEU A 77 6.56 -1.06 6.11
CA LEU A 77 5.57 -0.37 6.95
C LEU A 77 4.89 -1.34 7.92
N ARG A 78 4.55 -2.55 7.48
CA ARG A 78 3.91 -3.56 8.34
C ARG A 78 4.85 -4.06 9.43
N ASP A 79 6.11 -4.28 9.09
CA ASP A 79 7.12 -4.76 10.05
C ASP A 79 7.43 -3.67 11.09
N GLU A 80 7.39 -2.39 10.72
CA GLU A 80 7.49 -1.28 11.68
C GLU A 80 6.29 -1.26 12.65
N LEU A 81 5.06 -1.49 12.17
CA LEU A 81 3.91 -1.61 13.07
C LEU A 81 4.08 -2.76 14.07
N HIS A 82 4.66 -3.89 13.64
CA HIS A 82 5.00 -4.99 14.54
C HIS A 82 6.07 -4.57 15.56
N HIS A 83 7.09 -3.83 15.13
CA HIS A 83 8.14 -3.32 16.01
C HIS A 83 7.60 -2.37 17.08
N LEU A 84 6.75 -1.40 16.69
CA LEU A 84 6.10 -0.45 17.60
C LEU A 84 5.18 -1.16 18.59
N ALA A 85 4.43 -2.18 18.13
CA ALA A 85 3.55 -2.96 18.99
C ALA A 85 4.33 -3.69 20.10
N LEU A 86 5.51 -4.25 19.81
CA LEU A 86 6.38 -4.89 20.80
C LEU A 86 6.92 -3.92 21.86
N GLN A 87 6.94 -2.63 21.55
CA GLN A 87 7.35 -1.56 22.47
C GLN A 87 6.15 -0.86 23.15
N GLU A 88 4.92 -1.33 22.91
CA GLU A 88 3.68 -0.67 23.37
C GLU A 88 3.57 0.81 22.90
N LEU A 89 4.17 1.12 21.74
CA LEU A 89 4.12 2.44 21.13
C LEU A 89 2.93 2.58 20.16
N PRO A 90 2.40 3.80 19.94
CA PRO A 90 1.34 4.03 18.97
C PRO A 90 1.84 3.78 17.53
N GLY A 91 0.93 3.40 16.62
CA GLY A 91 1.23 3.12 15.20
C GLY A 91 1.50 4.34 14.32
N HIS A 92 2.01 5.42 14.91
CA HIS A 92 2.38 6.64 14.20
C HIS A 92 3.80 7.08 14.55
N VAL A 93 4.53 7.59 13.56
CA VAL A 93 5.95 7.97 13.67
C VAL A 93 6.12 9.46 13.33
N PRO A 94 7.30 10.06 13.58
CA PRO A 94 7.63 11.38 13.03
C PRO A 94 7.38 11.49 11.52
N GLU A 95 6.98 12.68 11.05
CA GLU A 95 6.60 12.91 9.65
C GLU A 95 7.76 12.71 8.65
N ASP A 96 9.01 12.81 9.09
CA ASP A 96 10.21 12.61 8.27
C ASP A 96 10.59 11.13 8.07
N CYS A 97 9.85 10.19 8.68
CA CYS A 97 10.03 8.76 8.46
C CYS A 97 9.37 8.27 7.16
N PHE A 98 9.96 7.22 6.57
CA PHE A 98 9.43 6.48 5.41
C PHE A 98 9.10 7.34 4.18
N THR A 99 9.84 8.43 3.97
CA THR A 99 9.56 9.38 2.88
C THR A 99 9.59 8.72 1.51
N ALA A 100 10.57 7.86 1.25
CA ALA A 100 10.70 7.12 0.00
C ALA A 100 9.53 6.16 -0.25
N GLU A 101 9.15 5.36 0.75
CA GLU A 101 8.00 4.46 0.68
C GLU A 101 6.70 5.24 0.45
N ARG A 102 6.51 6.33 1.19
CA ARG A 102 5.30 7.18 1.08
C ARG A 102 5.21 7.86 -0.27
N GLU A 103 6.31 8.35 -0.83
CA GLU A 103 6.33 8.93 -2.18
C GLU A 103 5.98 7.90 -3.24
N LEU A 104 6.57 6.70 -3.15
CA LEU A 104 6.27 5.60 -4.06
C LEU A 104 4.78 5.23 -4.03
N VAL A 105 4.23 5.00 -2.84
CA VAL A 105 2.82 4.60 -2.70
C VAL A 105 1.89 5.71 -3.19
N ARG A 106 2.20 6.99 -2.92
CA ARG A 106 1.45 8.14 -3.44
C ARG A 106 1.49 8.20 -4.97
N ALA A 107 2.63 7.92 -5.59
CA ALA A 107 2.76 7.88 -7.05
C ALA A 107 1.90 6.76 -7.66
N SER A 108 1.94 5.54 -7.08
CA SER A 108 1.06 4.45 -7.51
C SER A 108 -0.41 4.75 -7.27
N TRP A 109 -0.76 5.38 -6.15
CA TRP A 109 -2.13 5.84 -5.90
C TRP A 109 -2.61 6.79 -7.01
N GLN A 110 -1.80 7.80 -7.33
CA GLN A 110 -2.11 8.78 -8.37
C GLN A 110 -2.32 8.08 -9.73
N LYS A 111 -1.42 7.17 -10.10
CA LYS A 111 -1.47 6.40 -11.34
C LYS A 111 -2.76 5.59 -11.49
N TRP A 112 -3.13 4.81 -10.46
CA TRP A 112 -4.20 3.79 -10.58
C TRP A 112 -5.58 4.26 -10.13
N LEU A 113 -5.66 5.30 -9.29
CA LEU A 113 -6.92 5.68 -8.64
C LEU A 113 -7.33 7.14 -8.92
N VAL A 114 -6.51 7.91 -9.64
CA VAL A 114 -6.80 9.32 -9.97
C VAL A 114 -6.72 9.60 -11.47
N GLU A 115 -5.68 9.11 -12.16
CA GLU A 115 -5.38 9.50 -13.56
C GLU A 115 -6.02 8.62 -14.64
N GLU A 116 -6.79 7.58 -14.27
CA GLU A 116 -7.48 6.67 -15.20
C GLU A 116 -8.96 6.98 -15.44
#